data_AF-A0A1U7U4V0-F1
#
_entry.id   AF-A0A1U7U4V0-F1
#
_cell.length_a   1.000
_cell.length_b   1.000
_cell.length_c   1.000
_cell.angle_alpha   90.00
_cell.angle_beta   90.00
_cell.angle_gamma   90.00
#
_symmetry.space_group_name_H-M   'P 1'
#
loop_
_entity.id
_entity.type
_entity.pdbx_description
1 polymer ?
#
loop_
_entity_poly.entity_id
_entity_poly.type
_entity_poly.pdbx_seq_one_letter_code
_entity_poly.pdbx_strand_id
1 'polypeptide(L)'
;MAAELAEDNFINLVGMKLINNTLYFIAEDDENLESDYFGKLDYKCSIIRNLNNQVLFINQGNHPVFEEMTDSDCKDNKEQTVFRIHMYKDSDARGMAVAISVKYKNTSTLSCENKHLSFKEISPPNEINDTKSDIIFILKSVPGHDNMLQFESSSYKGYYLACEKERQLFKLILKKEDERDKSVMFIVENSD
;
A
#
# COMPACT_ATOMS: atom_id res chain seq x y z
N MET A 1 -49.33 11.57 -6.06
CA MET A 1 -48.22 10.63 -6.31
C MET A 1 -47.11 11.05 -5.38
N ALA A 2 -46.90 10.33 -4.28
CA ALA A 2 -45.83 10.61 -3.32
C ALA A 2 -44.56 9.91 -3.80
N ALA A 3 -43.41 10.59 -3.71
CA ALA A 3 -42.12 10.01 -4.06
C ALA A 3 -41.67 9.06 -2.94
N GLU A 4 -41.29 7.84 -3.30
CA GLU A 4 -40.62 6.90 -2.39
C GLU A 4 -39.20 7.41 -2.11
N LEU A 5 -38.85 7.56 -0.83
CA LEU A 5 -37.49 7.87 -0.40
C LEU A 5 -36.68 6.57 -0.35
N ALA A 6 -35.50 6.56 -0.98
CA ALA A 6 -34.58 5.42 -0.93
C ALA A 6 -34.10 5.17 0.51
N GLU A 7 -34.20 3.92 0.98
CA GLU A 7 -34.00 3.49 2.37
C GLU A 7 -32.55 3.49 2.88
N ASP A 8 -31.58 4.05 2.15
CA ASP A 8 -30.15 3.88 2.49
C ASP A 8 -29.39 5.16 2.91
N ASN A 9 -30.10 6.27 3.18
CA ASN A 9 -29.47 7.54 3.60
C ASN A 9 -29.86 7.97 5.02
N PHE A 10 -29.58 7.12 6.01
CA PHE A 10 -29.79 7.48 7.41
C PHE A 10 -28.47 7.80 8.11
N ILE A 11 -28.41 8.97 8.73
CA ILE A 11 -27.39 9.30 9.72
C ILE A 11 -27.97 8.90 11.08
N ASN A 12 -27.39 7.88 11.71
CA ASN A 12 -27.72 7.52 13.09
C ASN A 12 -27.00 8.48 14.04
N LEU A 13 -27.76 9.31 14.74
CA LEU A 13 -27.27 10.24 15.74
C LEU A 13 -27.54 9.67 17.13
N VAL A 14 -26.51 9.52 17.95
CA VAL A 14 -26.62 8.89 19.27
C VAL A 14 -27.20 9.84 20.31
N GLY A 15 -26.93 11.15 20.18
CA GLY A 15 -27.54 12.16 21.03
C GLY A 15 -27.44 13.55 20.43
N MET A 16 -28.47 14.37 20.67
CA MET A 16 -28.49 15.78 20.27
C MET A 16 -28.97 16.66 21.41
N LYS A 17 -28.46 17.89 21.48
CA LYS A 17 -28.83 18.87 22.50
C LYS A 17 -28.97 20.26 21.87
N LEU A 18 -30.09 20.92 22.11
CA LEU A 18 -30.29 22.31 21.68
C LEU A 18 -30.04 23.25 22.86
N ILE A 19 -29.11 24.19 22.73
CA ILE A 19 -28.82 25.21 23.74
C ILE A 19 -28.71 26.56 23.02
N ASN A 20 -29.48 27.56 23.46
CA ASN A 20 -29.46 28.92 22.90
C ASN A 20 -29.54 28.94 21.35
N ASN A 21 -30.53 28.24 20.78
CA ASN A 21 -30.71 28.08 19.33
C ASN A 21 -29.53 27.44 18.57
N THR A 22 -28.55 26.87 19.28
CA THR A 22 -27.44 26.13 18.69
C THR A 22 -27.65 24.64 18.96
N LEU A 23 -27.59 23.84 17.89
CA LEU A 23 -27.70 22.38 17.97
C LEU A 23 -26.30 21.79 18.18
N TYR A 24 -26.15 21.02 19.24
CA TYR A 24 -24.94 20.28 19.61
C TYR A 24 -25.19 18.79 19.40
N PHE A 25 -24.21 18.09 18.85
CA PHE A 25 -24.20 16.63 18.78
C PHE A 25 -23.40 16.11 19.97
N ILE A 26 -23.97 15.15 20.68
CA ILE A 26 -23.32 14.49 21.80
C ILE A 26 -22.53 13.33 21.19
N ALA A 27 -21.20 13.37 21.30
CA ALA A 27 -20.37 12.23 20.98
C ALA A 27 -20.71 11.09 21.95
N GLU A 28 -20.71 9.83 21.48
CA GLU A 28 -20.69 8.69 22.39
C GLU A 28 -19.49 8.81 23.34
N ASP A 29 -19.57 8.19 24.52
CA ASP A 29 -18.47 8.19 25.49
C ASP A 29 -17.16 7.74 24.79
N ASP A 30 -16.28 8.71 24.57
CA ASP A 30 -15.08 8.65 23.74
C ASP A 30 -13.91 7.94 24.46
N GLU A 31 -14.17 6.84 25.18
CA GLU A 31 -13.09 5.97 25.66
C GLU A 31 -12.43 5.17 24.52
N ASN A 32 -12.98 5.26 23.32
CA ASN A 32 -12.59 4.48 22.14
C ASN A 32 -12.47 5.35 20.88
N LEU A 33 -11.94 6.57 21.01
CA LEU A 33 -11.50 7.35 19.85
C LEU A 33 -10.67 6.44 18.93
N GLU A 34 -11.01 6.39 17.64
CA GLU A 34 -10.22 5.64 16.64
C GLU A 34 -8.76 6.07 16.80
N SER A 35 -7.93 5.20 17.40
CA SER A 35 -6.53 5.52 17.62
C SER A 35 -5.86 5.78 16.27
N ASP A 36 -4.71 6.43 16.26
CA ASP A 36 -3.93 6.54 15.03
C ASP A 36 -3.40 5.15 14.64
N TYR A 37 -4.19 4.36 13.90
CA TYR A 37 -3.87 2.98 13.55
C TYR A 37 -4.10 2.67 12.07
N PHE A 38 -3.28 1.76 11.54
CA PHE A 38 -3.53 1.12 10.26
C PHE A 38 -4.44 -0.10 10.47
N GLY A 39 -5.67 -0.05 9.94
CA GLY A 39 -6.62 -1.17 9.98
C GLY A 39 -6.65 -1.92 8.65
N LYS A 40 -6.28 -3.19 8.63
CA LYS A 40 -6.21 -4.00 7.41
C LYS A 40 -7.61 -4.16 6.79
N LEU A 41 -7.68 -3.88 5.50
CA LEU A 41 -8.85 -4.09 4.65
C LEU A 41 -8.67 -5.43 3.91
N ASP A 42 -8.75 -5.40 2.59
CA ASP A 42 -8.51 -6.56 1.73
C ASP A 42 -7.13 -6.50 1.06
N TYR A 43 -6.76 -7.55 0.33
CA TYR A 43 -5.59 -7.56 -0.53
C TYR A 43 -5.95 -7.84 -1.98
N LYS A 44 -5.09 -7.39 -2.91
CA LYS A 44 -5.16 -7.77 -4.32
C LYS A 44 -3.90 -8.53 -4.71
N CYS A 45 -4.03 -9.56 -5.54
CA CYS A 45 -2.86 -10.18 -6.16
C CYS A 45 -2.43 -9.34 -7.35
N SER A 46 -1.14 -9.02 -7.46
CA SER A 46 -0.67 -8.07 -8.47
C SER A 46 0.74 -8.39 -8.95
N ILE A 47 0.96 -8.10 -10.23
CA ILE A 47 2.28 -8.05 -10.85
C ILE A 47 2.75 -6.60 -10.84
N ILE A 48 3.97 -6.37 -10.38
CA ILE A 48 4.56 -5.02 -10.29
C ILE A 48 5.63 -4.90 -11.36
N ARG A 49 5.54 -3.86 -12.21
CA ARG A 49 6.49 -3.60 -13.29
C ARG A 49 7.15 -2.23 -13.12
N ASN A 50 8.42 -2.12 -13.48
CA ASN A 50 9.07 -0.81 -13.62
C ASN A 50 8.74 -0.19 -14.99
N LEU A 51 9.24 1.02 -15.25
CA LEU A 51 9.01 1.73 -16.52
C LEU A 51 9.60 1.07 -17.76
N ASN A 52 10.55 0.16 -17.61
CA ASN A 52 11.11 -0.64 -18.70
C ASN A 52 10.33 -1.93 -18.92
N ASN A 53 9.13 -2.05 -18.34
CA ASN A 53 8.27 -3.23 -18.39
C ASN A 53 8.89 -4.50 -17.74
N GLN A 54 9.96 -4.34 -16.96
CA GLN A 54 10.58 -5.44 -16.22
C GLN A 54 9.74 -5.76 -14.98
N VAL A 55 9.53 -7.04 -14.74
CA VAL A 55 8.68 -7.58 -13.66
C VAL A 55 9.49 -7.73 -12.39
N LEU A 56 8.96 -7.21 -11.28
CA LEU A 56 9.48 -7.50 -9.95
C LEU A 56 9.29 -8.98 -9.66
N PHE A 57 10.33 -9.67 -9.20
CA PHE A 57 10.25 -11.05 -8.76
C PHE A 57 11.24 -11.34 -7.62
N ILE A 58 10.97 -12.40 -6.87
CA ILE A 58 11.87 -12.91 -5.84
C ILE A 58 12.78 -13.99 -6.44
N ASN A 59 14.08 -13.69 -6.53
CA ASN A 59 15.04 -14.65 -7.07
C ASN A 59 15.37 -15.79 -6.09
N GLN A 60 16.17 -16.76 -6.54
CA GLN A 60 16.58 -17.92 -5.72
C GLN A 60 17.32 -17.54 -4.43
N GLY A 61 17.96 -16.38 -4.38
CA GLY A 61 18.62 -15.83 -3.19
C GLY A 61 17.68 -15.04 -2.27
N ASN A 62 16.37 -15.07 -2.50
CA ASN A 62 15.36 -14.30 -1.77
C ASN A 62 15.54 -12.78 -1.90
N HIS A 63 16.12 -12.30 -3.00
CA HIS A 63 16.28 -10.88 -3.27
C HIS A 63 15.19 -10.39 -4.24
N PRO A 64 14.60 -9.20 -3.98
CA PRO A 64 13.68 -8.57 -4.91
C PRO A 64 14.42 -7.89 -6.05
N VAL A 65 14.21 -8.38 -7.27
CA VAL A 65 14.88 -7.92 -8.49
C VAL A 65 13.88 -7.74 -9.63
N PHE A 66 14.26 -6.99 -10.66
CA PHE A 66 13.47 -6.75 -11.86
C PHE A 66 14.09 -7.45 -13.06
N GLU A 67 13.29 -8.21 -13.80
CA GLU A 67 13.73 -8.93 -15.01
C GLU A 67 12.72 -8.79 -16.15
N GLU A 68 13.19 -8.91 -17.39
CA GLU A 68 12.31 -8.99 -18.55
C GLU A 68 11.60 -10.36 -18.55
N MET A 69 10.28 -10.35 -18.44
CA MET A 69 9.46 -11.56 -18.38
C MET A 69 8.25 -11.42 -19.31
N THR A 70 7.99 -12.45 -20.10
CA THR A 70 6.76 -12.59 -20.87
C THR A 70 5.60 -13.00 -19.98
N ASP A 71 4.37 -12.91 -20.48
CA ASP A 71 3.19 -13.38 -19.74
C ASP A 71 3.25 -14.89 -19.43
N SER A 72 3.95 -15.69 -20.27
CA SER A 72 4.18 -17.10 -19.99
C SER A 72 5.16 -17.26 -18.84
N ASP A 73 6.27 -16.53 -18.85
CA ASP A 73 7.26 -16.57 -17.77
C ASP A 73 6.63 -16.14 -16.43
N CYS A 74 5.77 -15.12 -16.45
CA CYS A 74 5.02 -14.70 -15.26
C CYS A 74 4.13 -15.80 -14.70
N LYS A 75 3.48 -16.61 -15.55
CA LYS A 75 2.63 -17.73 -15.13
C LYS A 75 3.45 -18.89 -14.58
N ASP A 76 4.56 -19.22 -15.23
CA ASP A 76 5.45 -20.29 -14.79
C ASP A 76 6.13 -19.95 -13.46
N ASN A 77 6.41 -18.66 -13.22
CA ASN A 77 7.01 -18.14 -11.99
C ASN A 77 6.00 -17.48 -11.04
N LYS A 78 4.71 -17.86 -11.09
CA LYS A 78 3.62 -17.17 -10.37
C LYS A 78 3.89 -16.93 -8.89
N GLU A 79 4.50 -17.89 -8.18
CA GLU A 79 4.80 -17.74 -6.75
C GLU A 79 5.85 -16.66 -6.44
N GLN A 80 6.69 -16.32 -7.42
CA GLN A 80 7.77 -15.35 -7.30
C GLN A 80 7.42 -13.98 -7.88
N THR A 81 6.48 -13.92 -8.83
CA THR A 81 6.09 -12.72 -9.59
C THR A 81 4.79 -12.08 -9.11
N VAL A 82 3.93 -12.84 -8.42
CA VAL A 82 2.65 -12.33 -7.90
C VAL A 82 2.81 -11.91 -6.43
N PHE A 83 2.62 -10.63 -6.19
CA PHE A 83 2.64 -10.01 -4.87
C PHE A 83 1.22 -9.77 -4.38
N ARG A 84 0.98 -9.89 -3.08
CA ARG A 84 -0.25 -9.44 -2.44
C ARG A 84 -0.04 -8.05 -1.88
N ILE A 85 -0.79 -7.10 -2.39
CA ILE A 85 -0.83 -5.73 -1.92
C ILE A 85 -2.01 -5.63 -0.95
N HIS A 86 -1.71 -5.66 0.36
CA HIS A 86 -2.70 -5.56 1.43
C HIS A 86 -2.99 -4.09 1.68
N MET A 87 -4.25 -3.70 1.58
CA MET A 87 -4.71 -2.32 1.80
C MET A 87 -5.02 -2.11 3.27
N TYR A 88 -4.77 -0.92 3.77
CA TYR A 88 -5.06 -0.50 5.13
C TYR A 88 -5.84 0.81 5.12
N LYS A 89 -6.84 0.92 6.01
CA LYS A 89 -7.40 2.20 6.44
C LYS A 89 -6.29 2.95 7.19
N ASP A 90 -6.03 4.20 6.82
CA ASP A 90 -5.06 5.10 7.46
C ASP A 90 -5.84 6.33 7.98
N SER A 91 -5.64 6.68 9.24
CA SER A 91 -6.27 7.85 9.85
C SER A 91 -5.71 9.19 9.34
N ASP A 92 -4.49 9.22 8.79
CA ASP A 92 -3.79 10.44 8.34
C ASP A 92 -4.09 10.81 6.87
N ALA A 93 -4.88 10.01 6.13
CA ALA A 93 -5.38 10.28 4.77
C ALA A 93 -4.33 10.76 3.73
N ARG A 94 -3.07 10.30 3.83
CA ARG A 94 -1.94 10.73 2.97
C ARG A 94 -1.87 10.04 1.60
N GLY A 95 -2.80 9.12 1.34
CA GLY A 95 -2.83 8.18 0.23
C GLY A 95 -3.33 6.81 0.71
N MET A 96 -3.28 5.79 -0.15
CA MET A 96 -3.69 4.44 0.24
C MET A 96 -2.52 3.74 0.95
N ALA A 97 -2.67 3.44 2.24
CA ALA A 97 -1.67 2.68 2.99
C ALA A 97 -1.67 1.21 2.56
N VAL A 98 -0.51 0.65 2.24
CA VAL A 98 -0.36 -0.72 1.77
C VAL A 98 0.84 -1.44 2.39
N ALA A 99 0.69 -2.74 2.59
CA ALA A 99 1.81 -3.66 2.83
C ALA A 99 1.96 -4.61 1.63
N ILE A 100 3.18 -4.85 1.19
CA ILE A 100 3.48 -5.74 0.05
C ILE A 100 4.02 -7.04 0.59
N SER A 101 3.35 -8.15 0.32
CA SER A 101 3.82 -9.49 0.71
C SER A 101 3.91 -10.42 -0.48
N VAL A 102 4.71 -11.47 -0.34
CA VAL A 102 4.85 -12.55 -1.32
C VAL A 102 4.71 -13.89 -0.60
N LYS A 103 4.07 -14.85 -1.26
CA LYS A 103 3.99 -16.24 -0.76
C LYS A 103 4.92 -17.11 -1.60
N TYR A 104 6.20 -17.12 -1.22
CA TYR A 104 7.22 -17.96 -1.84
C TYR A 104 7.88 -18.81 -0.74
N LYS A 105 7.59 -20.11 -0.72
CA LYS A 105 7.85 -21.04 0.40
C LYS A 105 7.07 -20.66 1.66
N ASN A 106 7.39 -19.52 2.26
CA ASN A 106 6.70 -18.91 3.40
C ASN A 106 6.13 -17.53 3.00
N THR A 107 5.22 -16.98 3.81
CA THR A 107 4.74 -15.61 3.58
C THR A 107 5.77 -14.64 4.13
N SER A 108 6.25 -13.74 3.28
CA SER A 108 7.16 -12.67 3.69
C SER A 108 6.62 -11.32 3.27
N THR A 109 6.86 -10.29 4.08
CA THR A 109 6.40 -8.92 3.87
C THR A 109 7.58 -7.98 3.68
N LEU A 110 7.48 -7.09 2.70
CA LEU A 110 8.47 -6.07 2.41
C LEU A 110 8.57 -5.10 3.59
N SER A 111 9.79 -4.88 4.07
CA SER A 111 10.11 -3.95 5.14
C SER A 111 11.23 -3.02 4.70
N CYS A 112 11.18 -1.77 5.14
CA CYS A 112 12.18 -0.73 4.91
C CYS A 112 12.94 -0.33 6.17
N GLU A 113 12.96 -1.19 7.19
CA GLU A 113 13.64 -0.95 8.47
C GLU A 113 15.08 -0.47 8.26
N ASN A 114 15.48 0.56 9.00
CA ASN A 114 16.78 1.22 8.88
C ASN A 114 17.10 1.71 7.45
N LYS A 115 16.08 2.04 6.65
CA LYS A 115 16.19 2.43 5.23
C LYS A 115 16.75 1.31 4.32
N HIS A 116 16.73 0.07 4.78
CA HIS A 116 17.15 -1.09 3.99
C HIS A 116 15.93 -1.93 3.61
N LEU A 117 15.75 -2.20 2.32
CA LEU A 117 14.68 -3.09 1.87
C LEU A 117 15.03 -4.55 2.10
N SER A 118 14.08 -5.27 2.68
CA SER A 118 14.16 -6.72 2.87
C SER A 118 12.77 -7.33 2.96
N PHE A 119 12.64 -8.59 2.55
CA PHE A 119 11.45 -9.38 2.84
C PHE A 119 11.64 -10.09 4.17
N LYS A 120 10.84 -9.71 5.16
CA LYS A 120 10.82 -10.35 6.48
C LYS A 120 9.77 -11.45 6.50
N GLU A 121 10.08 -12.58 7.10
CA GLU A 121 9.18 -13.73 7.23
C GLU A 121 8.08 -13.47 8.28
N ILE A 122 7.21 -12.52 7.97
CA ILE A 122 6.05 -12.11 8.75
C ILE A 122 4.86 -11.94 7.82
N SER A 123 3.67 -12.28 8.33
CA SER A 123 2.41 -11.94 7.66
C SER A 123 2.03 -10.49 7.97
N PRO A 124 1.44 -9.74 7.03
CA PRO A 124 0.95 -8.39 7.31
C PRO A 124 -0.14 -8.43 8.41
N PRO A 125 0.06 -7.72 9.54
CA PRO A 125 -0.83 -7.77 10.70
C PRO A 125 -2.19 -7.15 10.37
N ASN A 126 -3.23 -7.52 11.11
CA ASN A 126 -4.57 -6.95 10.91
C ASN A 126 -4.65 -5.49 11.38
N GLU A 127 -3.90 -5.14 12.42
CA GLU A 127 -3.90 -3.80 13.02
C GLU A 127 -2.47 -3.40 13.34
N ILE A 128 -2.16 -2.11 13.18
CA ILE A 128 -0.89 -1.51 13.59
C ILE A 128 -1.23 -0.23 14.34
N ASN A 129 -0.99 -0.21 15.65
CA ASN A 129 -1.32 0.91 16.54
C ASN A 129 -0.22 1.99 16.50
N ASP A 130 0.05 2.53 15.31
CA ASP A 130 0.97 3.63 15.07
C ASP A 130 0.62 4.31 13.72
N THR A 131 1.02 5.57 13.57
CA THR A 131 0.93 6.37 12.32
C THR A 131 2.00 5.99 11.28
N LYS A 132 3.00 5.18 11.68
CA LYS A 132 4.15 4.77 10.87
C LYS A 132 4.48 3.31 11.08
N SER A 133 4.96 2.66 10.03
CA SER A 133 5.45 1.29 10.11
C SER A 133 6.45 0.99 9.01
N ASP A 134 7.51 0.26 9.31
CA ASP A 134 8.53 -0.09 8.31
C ASP A 134 7.99 -1.00 7.21
N ILE A 135 6.80 -1.61 7.38
CA ILE A 135 6.15 -2.44 6.38
C ILE A 135 5.03 -1.73 5.60
N ILE A 136 4.68 -0.50 6.02
CA ILE A 136 3.61 0.28 5.38
C ILE A 136 4.21 1.31 4.43
N PHE A 137 3.70 1.28 3.20
CA PHE A 137 3.97 2.23 2.15
C PHE A 137 2.69 2.97 1.76
N ILE A 138 2.78 4.24 1.44
CA ILE A 138 1.68 5.06 0.96
C ILE A 138 1.70 5.03 -0.57
N LEU A 139 0.69 4.39 -1.14
CA LEU A 139 0.47 4.30 -2.57
C LEU A 139 -0.10 5.62 -3.09
N LYS A 140 0.58 6.20 -4.08
CA LYS A 140 0.23 7.47 -4.72
C LYS A 140 0.22 7.35 -6.24
N SER A 141 -0.76 7.97 -6.88
CA SER A 141 -0.77 8.14 -8.34
C SER A 141 0.19 9.26 -8.74
N VAL A 142 0.91 9.07 -9.85
CA VAL A 142 1.80 10.08 -10.41
C VAL A 142 0.98 11.11 -11.20
N PRO A 143 1.04 12.41 -10.87
CA PRO A 143 0.34 13.44 -11.63
C PRO A 143 0.72 13.43 -13.11
N GLY A 144 -0.28 13.42 -14.00
CA GLY A 144 -0.07 13.36 -15.45
C GLY A 144 0.17 11.96 -16.03
N HIS A 145 0.13 10.91 -15.21
CA HIS A 145 0.26 9.52 -15.64
C HIS A 145 -0.79 8.62 -14.95
N ASP A 146 -1.91 8.34 -15.63
CA ASP A 146 -3.09 7.67 -15.04
C ASP A 146 -2.81 6.27 -14.47
N ASN A 147 -1.80 5.57 -14.99
CA ASN A 147 -1.50 4.18 -14.63
C ASN A 147 -0.21 4.01 -13.80
N MET A 148 0.49 5.10 -13.51
CA MET A 148 1.77 5.04 -12.80
C MET A 148 1.58 5.33 -11.32
N LEU A 149 2.19 4.48 -10.50
CA LEU A 149 2.09 4.50 -9.06
C LEU A 149 3.49 4.66 -8.44
N GLN A 150 3.52 5.31 -7.29
CA GLN A 150 4.69 5.44 -6.41
C GLN A 150 4.34 4.86 -5.04
N PHE A 151 5.34 4.31 -4.37
CA PHE A 151 5.21 3.76 -3.01
C PHE A 151 6.13 4.53 -2.06
N GLU A 152 5.58 5.48 -1.32
CA GLU A 152 6.34 6.24 -0.31
C GLU A 152 6.41 5.44 1.00
N SER A 153 7.53 5.42 1.70
CA SER A 153 7.61 4.83 3.04
C SER A 153 6.80 5.65 4.05
N SER A 154 5.96 5.00 4.85
CA SER A 154 5.29 5.68 5.98
C SER A 154 6.28 6.09 7.08
N SER A 155 7.35 5.31 7.28
CA SER A 155 8.37 5.55 8.32
C SER A 155 9.41 6.59 7.90
N TYR A 156 9.72 6.68 6.61
CA TYR A 156 10.73 7.58 6.06
C TYR A 156 10.12 8.50 5.00
N LYS A 157 9.55 9.63 5.44
CA LYS A 157 8.95 10.64 4.54
C LYS A 157 9.92 11.07 3.44
N GLY A 158 9.44 11.12 2.20
CA GLY A 158 10.20 11.44 1.00
C GLY A 158 11.12 10.33 0.51
N TYR A 159 11.07 9.14 1.10
CA TYR A 159 11.73 7.94 0.58
C TYR A 159 10.71 7.02 -0.10
N TYR A 160 11.08 6.51 -1.27
CA TYR A 160 10.22 5.73 -2.13
C TYR A 160 10.88 4.42 -2.52
N LEU A 161 10.05 3.42 -2.82
CA LEU A 161 10.52 2.25 -3.55
C LEU A 161 11.02 2.69 -4.92
N ALA A 162 12.12 2.09 -5.38
CA ALA A 162 12.70 2.37 -6.68
C ALA A 162 13.37 1.14 -7.29
N CYS A 163 13.45 1.13 -8.62
CA CYS A 163 14.27 0.19 -9.37
C CYS A 163 15.64 0.81 -9.66
N GLU A 164 16.71 0.25 -9.12
CA GLU A 164 18.08 0.71 -9.40
C GLU A 164 18.94 -0.39 -10.02
N LYS A 165 19.73 -0.02 -11.01
CA LYS A 165 20.70 -0.93 -11.63
C LYS A 165 21.97 -0.99 -10.78
N GLU A 166 22.20 -2.13 -10.15
CA GLU A 166 23.44 -2.42 -9.45
C GLU A 166 24.20 -3.54 -10.20
N ARG A 167 25.32 -3.15 -10.85
CA ARG A 167 26.09 -4.03 -11.75
C ARG A 167 25.21 -4.54 -12.90
N GLN A 168 24.88 -5.83 -12.91
CA GLN A 168 24.06 -6.48 -13.94
C GLN A 168 22.61 -6.72 -13.48
N LEU A 169 22.28 -6.41 -12.22
CA LEU A 169 20.95 -6.66 -11.66
C LEU A 169 20.19 -5.36 -11.49
N PHE A 170 18.88 -5.40 -11.76
CA PHE A 170 17.97 -4.33 -11.38
C PHE A 170 17.34 -4.73 -10.05
N LYS A 171 17.60 -3.97 -8.99
CA LYS A 171 17.16 -4.27 -7.63
C LYS A 171 16.04 -3.33 -7.20
N LEU A 172 15.14 -3.85 -6.37
CA LEU A 172 14.24 -3.00 -5.60
C LEU A 172 15.01 -2.40 -4.42
N ILE A 173 15.03 -1.07 -4.32
CA ILE A 173 15.70 -0.32 -3.25
C ILE A 173 14.77 0.74 -2.66
N LEU A 174 15.15 1.28 -1.50
CA LEU A 174 14.54 2.48 -0.93
C LEU A 174 15.47 3.66 -1.18
N LYS A 175 14.95 4.75 -1.75
CA LYS A 175 15.74 5.97 -1.94
C LYS A 175 14.92 7.24 -1.77
N LYS A 176 15.61 8.35 -1.52
CA LYS A 176 14.98 9.66 -1.42
C LYS A 176 14.56 10.14 -2.81
N GLU A 177 13.36 10.71 -2.92
CA GLU A 177 12.86 11.26 -4.19
C GLU A 177 13.70 12.43 -4.69
N ASP A 178 13.95 12.43 -5.99
CA ASP A 178 14.42 13.55 -6.80
C ASP A 178 13.32 13.78 -7.84
N GLU A 179 12.90 15.03 -8.06
CA GLU A 179 11.75 15.39 -8.91
C GLU A 179 11.85 14.85 -10.35
N ARG A 180 13.05 14.54 -10.82
CA ARG A 180 13.29 13.99 -12.17
C ARG A 180 13.42 12.46 -12.19
N ASP A 181 13.30 11.82 -11.05
CA ASP A 181 13.56 10.40 -10.91
C ASP A 181 12.36 9.56 -11.34
N LYS A 182 12.50 8.92 -12.50
CA LYS A 182 11.49 8.04 -13.05
C LYS A 182 11.55 6.62 -12.48
N SER A 183 12.62 6.25 -11.79
CA SER A 183 12.80 4.88 -11.30
C SER A 183 11.94 4.51 -10.09
N VAL A 184 11.28 5.49 -9.48
CA VAL A 184 10.27 5.30 -8.41
C VAL A 184 8.87 5.01 -8.94
N MET A 185 8.69 5.01 -10.27
CA MET A 185 7.40 4.81 -10.92
C MET A 185 7.23 3.35 -11.29
N PHE A 186 6.07 2.80 -10.94
CA PHE A 186 5.69 1.42 -11.21
C PHE A 186 4.31 1.34 -11.86
N ILE A 187 4.10 0.27 -12.60
CA ILE A 187 2.80 -0.17 -13.08
C ILE A 187 2.40 -1.36 -12.21
N VAL A 188 1.16 -1.36 -11.71
CA VAL A 188 0.62 -2.44 -10.88
C VAL A 188 -0.56 -3.05 -11.62
N GLU A 189 -0.41 -4.29 -12.04
CA GLU A 189 -1.40 -5.03 -12.81
C GLU A 189 -2.11 -6.03 -11.90
N ASN A 190 -3.44 -6.04 -11.91
CA ASN A 190 -4.19 -7.05 -11.18
C ASN A 190 -3.96 -8.43 -11.83
N SER A 191 -3.68 -9.45 -11.01
CA SER A 191 -3.46 -10.83 -11.46
C SER A 191 -4.61 -11.78 -11.13
N ASP A 192 -5.67 -11.27 -10.50
CA ASP A 192 -6.91 -12.01 -10.19
C ASP A 192 -7.85 -12.10 -11.39
#